data_AF-A0A4U0YI91-F1
#
_entry.id   AF-A0A4U0YI91-F1
#
_cell.length_a   1.000
_cell.length_b   1.000
_cell.length_c   1.000
_cell.angle_alpha   90.00
_cell.angle_beta   90.00
_cell.angle_gamma   90.00
#
_symmetry.space_group_name_H-M   'P 1'
#
loop_
_entity.id
_entity.type
_entity.pdbx_description
1 polymer ?
#
loop_
_entity_poly.entity_id
_entity_poly.type
_entity_poly.pdbx_seq_one_letter_code
_entity_poly.pdbx_strand_id
1 'polypeptide(L)'
;MTQVTQAGLAEPLDEPGLLAQSRRLGRLRFPVPIEADFQAYMHRKMCSRVWAVAVSSIGFMLLFIWVDYAFLPASVYHLSITVRVLVLLLVCFCLWYSNRPGRVSPRSAFDIATLGYISTGLMVIMVILVCRTQQVPVAVTHDGLYLILLSGCFLLGLPMRSSALGSWFIVLSYLAGEAAIGSSRQIVLGNGLFLGCFTLMGSIGAYAYEHMLRRAYLNEQLLQAARDRAERESQGKTRFLATASHDLRQPLHAMTLFIRHLEEKVIEPETRKSVTRLAESTHLLQAMLNSLLDISRLSVGMVRPQLRHINLRGWLQRLLAGFEVSAGERDIELVLDCPPHCALYTDPMLLERLVRNYLNNALVHAGATQVRVVVSERDEQLRIAVVDNGCGLSRDEQARIFEEFTQLRNPARTLEKGVGLGLSICRQLQRLLEYPSGVESEPGQGSSFWVEVPKGEWQEEAQPAALSGSARLQGRVVLVENDLVNRQAMEVLLRHWGCEVESHEQGG
;
A
#
# COMPACT_ATOMS: atom_id res chain seq x y z
N MET A 1 -28.09 -6.17 -13.52
CA MET A 1 -27.51 -6.50 -14.83
C MET A 1 -26.94 -5.22 -15.44
N THR A 2 -25.66 -4.96 -15.18
CA THR A 2 -24.86 -4.02 -15.97
C THR A 2 -23.46 -4.60 -15.93
N GLN A 3 -23.12 -5.32 -16.99
CA GLN A 3 -21.82 -5.95 -17.17
C GLN A 3 -20.75 -4.86 -17.16
N VAL A 4 -19.95 -4.83 -16.09
CA VAL A 4 -18.65 -4.18 -16.12
C VAL A 4 -17.77 -5.07 -16.99
N THR A 5 -17.67 -4.67 -18.25
CA THR A 5 -16.79 -5.25 -19.25
C THR A 5 -15.39 -5.36 -18.66
N GLN A 6 -14.88 -6.60 -18.58
CA GLN A 6 -13.46 -6.90 -18.39
C GLN A 6 -12.66 -6.29 -19.55
N ALA A 7 -12.36 -5.00 -19.44
CA ALA A 7 -11.49 -4.30 -20.37
C ALA A 7 -10.04 -4.63 -20.00
N GLY A 8 -9.44 -5.54 -20.77
CA GLY A 8 -8.00 -5.72 -20.88
C GLY A 8 -7.28 -6.07 -19.58
N LEU A 9 -7.00 -7.36 -19.38
CA LEU A 9 -5.75 -7.75 -18.73
C LEU A 9 -4.63 -7.05 -19.50
N ALA A 10 -4.18 -5.88 -19.03
CA ALA A 10 -2.98 -5.24 -19.53
C ALA A 10 -1.90 -6.31 -19.51
N GLU A 11 -1.33 -6.63 -20.68
CA GLU A 11 -0.23 -7.56 -20.78
C GLU A 11 0.77 -7.21 -19.67
N PRO A 12 1.24 -8.19 -18.88
CA PRO A 12 2.20 -7.93 -17.84
C PRO A 12 3.38 -7.21 -18.49
N LEU A 13 3.60 -5.96 -18.07
CA LEU A 13 4.70 -5.12 -18.54
C LEU A 13 5.98 -5.97 -18.56
N ASP A 14 6.54 -6.19 -19.75
CA ASP A 14 7.72 -7.02 -19.97
C ASP A 14 8.93 -6.37 -19.29
N GLU A 15 9.09 -6.62 -17.99
CA GLU A 15 10.17 -6.16 -17.13
C GLU A 15 11.56 -6.44 -17.74
N PRO A 16 11.86 -7.64 -18.31
CA PRO A 16 13.08 -7.86 -19.09
C PRO A 16 13.20 -6.93 -20.32
N GLY A 17 12.12 -6.73 -21.07
CA GLY A 17 12.06 -5.84 -22.23
C GLY A 17 12.29 -4.36 -21.88
N LEU A 18 11.83 -3.92 -20.70
CA LEU A 18 12.05 -2.57 -20.16
C LEU A 18 13.49 -2.42 -19.64
N LEU A 19 14.04 -3.42 -18.95
CA LEU A 19 15.44 -3.43 -18.50
C LEU A 19 16.43 -3.44 -19.68
N ALA A 20 16.14 -4.17 -20.76
CA ALA A 20 16.95 -4.17 -21.98
C ALA A 20 17.00 -2.79 -22.67
N GLN A 21 15.96 -1.97 -22.51
CA GLN A 21 15.90 -0.62 -23.07
C GLN A 21 16.73 0.41 -22.31
N SER A 22 16.95 0.20 -21.00
CA SER A 22 17.84 1.07 -20.19
C SER A 22 19.25 1.20 -20.80
N ARG A 23 19.71 0.14 -21.49
CA ARG A 23 21.02 0.08 -22.17
C ARG A 23 21.03 0.70 -23.57
N ARG A 24 19.87 1.01 -24.17
CA ARG A 24 19.73 1.53 -25.55
C ARG A 24 19.32 3.00 -25.63
N LEU A 25 19.22 3.69 -24.49
CA LEU A 25 18.79 5.09 -24.38
C LEU A 25 19.69 6.12 -25.10
N GLY A 26 20.89 5.73 -25.57
CA GLY A 26 21.77 6.60 -26.34
C GLY A 26 21.20 7.11 -27.67
N ARG A 27 20.14 6.47 -28.21
CA ARG A 27 19.45 6.93 -29.44
C ARG A 27 18.24 7.83 -29.19
N LEU A 28 17.91 8.13 -27.92
CA LEU A 28 16.71 8.89 -27.51
C LEU A 28 15.42 8.41 -28.20
N ARG A 29 15.22 7.10 -28.31
CA ARG A 29 14.01 6.54 -28.90
C ARG A 29 13.70 5.18 -28.30
N PHE A 30 12.49 5.04 -27.77
CA PHE A 30 11.95 3.76 -27.32
C PHE A 30 11.38 2.98 -28.53
N PRO A 31 11.12 1.66 -28.36
CA PRO A 31 10.28 0.91 -29.27
C PRO A 31 8.89 1.53 -29.42
N VAL A 32 8.25 1.29 -30.56
CA VAL A 32 6.99 1.94 -30.99
C VAL A 32 5.88 2.03 -29.91
N PRO A 33 5.56 0.96 -29.14
CA PRO A 33 4.49 1.07 -28.14
C PRO A 33 4.84 2.04 -27.00
N ILE A 34 6.04 1.94 -26.43
CA ILE A 34 6.48 2.77 -25.30
C ILE A 34 6.77 4.21 -25.73
N GLU A 35 7.23 4.41 -26.97
CA GLU A 35 7.50 5.75 -27.49
C GLU A 35 6.21 6.58 -27.60
N ALA A 36 5.08 5.98 -27.97
CA ALA A 36 3.80 6.69 -28.05
C ALA A 36 3.38 7.23 -26.68
N ASP A 37 3.47 6.40 -25.64
CA ASP A 37 3.12 6.77 -24.27
C ASP A 37 4.09 7.80 -23.70
N PHE A 38 5.39 7.66 -23.98
CA PHE A 38 6.39 8.64 -23.57
C PHE A 38 6.16 10.01 -24.23
N GLN A 39 5.77 10.05 -25.51
CA GLN A 39 5.46 11.30 -26.20
C GLN A 39 4.21 11.98 -25.59
N ALA A 40 3.20 11.20 -25.20
CA ALA A 40 2.06 11.72 -24.46
C ALA A 40 2.45 12.24 -23.06
N TYR A 41 3.35 11.55 -22.36
CA TYR A 41 3.92 11.98 -21.09
C TYR A 41 4.67 13.33 -21.22
N MET A 42 5.54 13.44 -22.23
CA MET A 42 6.25 14.68 -22.57
C MET A 42 5.27 15.83 -22.86
N HIS A 43 4.21 15.58 -23.64
CA HIS A 43 3.21 16.58 -23.97
C HIS A 43 2.48 17.09 -22.73
N ARG A 44 2.11 16.21 -21.79
CA ARG A 44 1.50 16.63 -20.51
C ARG A 44 2.45 17.49 -19.68
N LYS A 45 3.73 17.13 -19.60
CA LYS A 45 4.77 17.94 -18.92
C LYS A 45 5.03 19.29 -19.60
N MET A 46 4.95 19.36 -20.92
CA MET A 46 4.98 20.63 -21.64
C MET A 46 3.78 21.49 -21.26
N CYS A 47 2.57 20.92 -21.27
CA CYS A 47 1.34 21.63 -20.91
C CYS A 47 1.38 22.21 -19.49
N SER A 48 1.96 21.49 -18.52
CA SER A 48 2.08 21.98 -17.14
C SER A 48 2.99 23.21 -17.00
N ARG A 49 3.80 23.53 -18.02
CA ARG A 49 4.69 24.70 -18.06
C ARG A 49 4.11 25.88 -18.83
N VAL A 50 3.01 25.67 -19.58
CA VAL A 50 2.45 26.68 -20.50
C VAL A 50 2.15 27.98 -19.78
N TRP A 51 1.66 27.95 -18.54
CA TRP A 51 1.39 29.17 -17.78
C TRP A 51 2.67 30.00 -17.56
N ALA A 52 3.74 29.39 -17.08
CA ALA A 52 5.02 30.08 -16.85
C ALA A 52 5.62 30.59 -18.17
N VAL A 53 5.52 29.78 -19.23
CA VAL A 53 5.96 30.17 -20.60
C VAL A 53 5.13 31.36 -21.12
N ALA A 54 3.82 31.35 -20.94
CA ALA A 54 2.93 32.41 -21.42
C ALA A 54 3.18 33.73 -20.68
N VAL A 55 3.26 33.70 -19.34
CA VAL A 55 3.51 34.88 -18.52
C VAL A 55 4.87 35.50 -18.86
N SER A 56 5.91 34.69 -18.94
CA SER A 56 7.25 35.19 -19.31
C SER A 56 7.27 35.71 -20.74
N SER A 57 6.69 35.01 -21.72
CA SER A 57 6.68 35.45 -23.12
C SER A 57 5.92 36.76 -23.32
N ILE A 58 4.74 36.90 -22.70
CA ILE A 58 3.95 38.15 -22.75
C ILE A 58 4.71 39.27 -22.03
N GLY A 59 5.25 39.01 -20.84
CA GLY A 59 5.97 40.00 -20.05
C GLY A 59 7.21 40.54 -20.78
N PHE A 60 8.06 39.66 -21.32
CA PHE A 60 9.21 40.07 -22.12
C PHE A 60 8.78 40.80 -23.39
N MET A 61 7.73 40.35 -24.08
CA MET A 61 7.27 41.01 -25.30
C MET A 61 6.80 42.45 -25.02
N LEU A 62 6.01 42.66 -23.95
CA LEU A 62 5.56 44.00 -23.55
C LEU A 62 6.73 44.89 -23.11
N LEU A 63 7.68 44.33 -22.36
CA LEU A 63 8.90 45.04 -21.97
C LEU A 63 9.69 45.50 -23.20
N PHE A 64 9.92 44.63 -24.17
CA PHE A 64 10.65 44.99 -25.38
C PHE A 64 9.87 45.93 -26.30
N ILE A 65 8.54 45.88 -26.33
CA ILE A 65 7.71 46.90 -27.01
C ILE A 65 7.96 48.28 -26.38
N TRP A 66 7.99 48.35 -25.05
CA TRP A 66 8.26 49.61 -24.35
C TRP A 66 9.69 50.11 -24.59
N VAL A 67 10.69 49.22 -24.54
CA VAL A 67 12.09 49.57 -24.86
C VAL A 67 12.21 50.09 -26.29
N ASP A 68 11.61 49.40 -27.25
CA ASP A 68 11.66 49.83 -28.66
C ASP A 68 11.02 51.21 -28.85
N TYR A 69 9.88 51.49 -28.19
CA TYR A 69 9.24 52.80 -28.23
C TYR A 69 10.10 53.90 -27.59
N ALA A 70 10.78 53.60 -26.48
CA ALA A 70 11.56 54.57 -25.73
C ALA A 70 12.91 54.92 -26.39
N PHE A 71 13.53 53.97 -27.08
CA PHE A 71 14.93 54.08 -27.51
C PHE A 71 15.16 54.04 -29.03
N LEU A 72 14.20 53.55 -29.83
CA LEU A 72 14.35 53.51 -31.30
C LEU A 72 13.71 54.74 -31.97
N PRO A 73 14.22 55.18 -33.13
CA PRO A 73 13.61 56.26 -33.91
C PRO A 73 12.25 55.85 -34.50
N ALA A 74 11.40 56.83 -34.81
CA ALA A 74 10.03 56.61 -35.31
C ALA A 74 9.95 55.74 -36.56
N SER A 75 10.93 55.85 -37.47
CA SER A 75 11.00 55.00 -38.66
C SER A 75 11.15 53.50 -38.34
N VAL A 76 11.70 53.15 -37.17
CA VAL A 76 12.01 51.77 -36.80
C VAL A 76 11.03 51.22 -35.76
N TYR A 77 10.65 52.01 -34.73
CA TYR A 77 9.76 51.48 -33.68
C TYR A 77 8.37 51.13 -34.23
N HIS A 78 7.83 51.87 -35.21
CA HIS A 78 6.51 51.55 -35.78
C HIS A 78 6.50 50.16 -36.42
N LEU A 79 7.55 49.82 -37.17
CA LEU A 79 7.72 48.49 -37.76
C LEU A 79 7.95 47.44 -36.66
N SER A 80 8.84 47.70 -35.72
CA SER A 80 9.17 46.74 -34.64
C SER A 80 7.96 46.38 -33.80
N ILE A 81 7.21 47.38 -33.31
CA ILE A 81 6.02 47.17 -32.49
C ILE A 81 4.95 46.38 -33.27
N THR A 82 4.73 46.71 -34.54
CA THR A 82 3.75 46.01 -35.38
C THR A 82 4.09 44.53 -35.51
N VAL A 83 5.34 44.19 -35.80
CA VAL A 83 5.78 42.80 -35.94
C VAL A 83 5.74 42.09 -34.58
N ARG A 84 6.11 42.74 -33.48
CA ARG A 84 6.01 42.17 -32.13
C ARG A 84 4.58 41.83 -31.74
N VAL A 85 3.62 42.71 -32.01
CA VAL A 85 2.20 42.43 -31.73
C VAL A 85 1.70 41.24 -32.57
N LEU A 86 2.05 41.18 -33.86
CA LEU A 86 1.66 40.06 -34.72
C LEU A 86 2.24 38.73 -34.22
N VAL A 87 3.52 38.71 -33.88
CA VAL A 87 4.20 37.51 -33.39
C VAL A 87 3.70 37.12 -32.00
N LEU A 88 3.34 38.09 -31.15
CA LEU A 88 2.71 37.81 -29.86
C LEU A 88 1.39 37.08 -30.03
N LEU A 89 0.53 37.53 -30.96
CA LEU A 89 -0.72 36.85 -31.28
C LEU A 89 -0.48 35.42 -31.78
N LEU A 90 0.53 35.24 -32.65
CA LEU A 90 0.93 33.91 -33.12
C LEU A 90 1.41 33.01 -31.98
N VAL A 91 2.25 33.51 -31.08
CA VAL A 91 2.76 32.76 -29.91
C VAL A 91 1.60 32.38 -28.98
N CYS A 92 0.68 33.31 -28.70
CA CYS A 92 -0.52 33.01 -27.92
C CYS A 92 -1.37 31.92 -28.56
N PHE A 93 -1.55 31.95 -29.88
CA PHE A 93 -2.23 30.89 -30.62
C PHE A 93 -1.51 29.54 -30.53
N CYS A 94 -0.19 29.52 -30.77
CA CYS A 94 0.63 28.32 -30.66
C CYS A 94 0.54 27.69 -29.26
N LEU A 95 0.68 28.49 -28.19
CA LEU A 95 0.57 28.02 -26.81
C LEU A 95 -0.83 27.49 -26.50
N TRP A 96 -1.89 28.18 -26.95
CA TRP A 96 -3.27 27.74 -26.77
C TRP A 96 -3.58 26.43 -27.50
N TYR A 97 -3.08 26.27 -28.73
CA TYR A 97 -3.26 25.05 -29.52
C TYR A 97 -2.53 23.87 -28.88
N SER A 98 -1.26 24.07 -28.50
CA SER A 98 -0.43 23.03 -27.91
C SER A 98 -0.87 22.64 -26.49
N ASN A 99 -1.56 23.52 -25.74
CA ASN A 99 -2.06 23.26 -24.38
C ASN A 99 -3.40 22.50 -24.33
N ARG A 100 -3.50 21.41 -25.10
CA ARG A 100 -4.72 20.59 -25.20
C ARG A 100 -4.38 19.09 -25.13
N PRO A 101 -3.90 18.60 -23.98
CA PRO A 101 -3.53 17.20 -23.84
C PRO A 101 -4.73 16.29 -24.15
N GLY A 102 -4.52 15.27 -24.98
CA GLY A 102 -5.55 14.32 -25.39
C GLY A 102 -6.47 14.77 -26.54
N ARG A 103 -6.59 16.07 -26.84
CA ARG A 103 -7.31 16.57 -28.03
C ARG A 103 -6.40 16.78 -29.24
N VAL A 104 -5.13 17.09 -29.00
CA VAL A 104 -4.11 17.29 -30.04
C VAL A 104 -3.07 16.18 -29.91
N SER A 105 -2.61 15.67 -31.05
CA SER A 105 -1.54 14.67 -31.06
C SER A 105 -0.24 15.29 -30.51
N PRO A 106 0.56 14.56 -29.71
CA PRO A 106 1.81 15.10 -29.17
C PRO A 106 2.73 15.67 -30.25
N ARG A 107 2.85 14.98 -31.40
CA ARG A 107 3.67 15.45 -32.54
C ARG A 107 3.21 16.82 -33.03
N SER A 108 1.92 16.96 -33.34
CA SER A 108 1.38 18.25 -33.80
C SER A 108 1.53 19.36 -32.77
N ALA A 109 1.40 19.04 -31.47
CA ALA A 109 1.59 20.02 -30.41
C ALA A 109 3.05 20.52 -30.34
N PHE A 110 4.03 19.61 -30.50
CA PHE A 110 5.45 19.98 -30.53
C PHE A 110 5.81 20.78 -31.79
N ASP A 111 5.27 20.41 -32.95
CA ASP A 111 5.53 21.12 -34.22
C ASP A 111 5.00 22.56 -34.16
N ILE A 112 3.76 22.75 -33.69
CA ILE A 112 3.16 24.09 -33.55
C ILE A 112 3.87 24.94 -32.50
N ALA A 113 4.30 24.35 -31.38
CA ALA A 113 5.09 25.06 -30.38
C ALA A 113 6.47 25.46 -30.93
N THR A 114 7.09 24.61 -31.73
CA THR A 114 8.38 24.89 -32.41
C THR A 114 8.23 26.00 -33.44
N LEU A 115 7.11 26.05 -34.17
CA LEU A 115 6.80 27.13 -35.10
C LEU A 115 6.73 28.49 -34.39
N GLY A 116 6.02 28.56 -33.25
CA GLY A 116 5.95 29.80 -32.44
C GLY A 116 7.33 30.22 -31.92
N TYR A 117 8.14 29.25 -31.48
CA TYR A 117 9.51 29.47 -31.05
C TYR A 117 10.40 30.07 -32.16
N ILE A 118 10.43 29.44 -33.33
CA ILE A 118 11.22 29.92 -34.49
C ILE A 118 10.74 31.31 -34.93
N SER A 119 9.43 31.53 -35.00
CA SER A 119 8.85 32.82 -35.41
C SER A 119 9.28 33.96 -34.48
N THR A 120 9.36 33.69 -33.17
CA THR A 120 9.87 34.66 -32.18
C THR A 120 11.36 34.97 -32.41
N GLY A 121 12.17 33.94 -32.71
CA GLY A 121 13.57 34.11 -33.07
C GLY A 121 13.79 34.96 -34.32
N LEU A 122 13.09 34.65 -35.41
CA LEU A 122 13.16 35.39 -36.66
C LEU A 122 12.73 36.85 -36.51
N MET A 123 11.70 37.11 -35.70
CA MET A 123 11.29 38.47 -35.38
C MET A 123 12.41 39.26 -34.71
N VAL A 124 13.05 38.70 -33.67
CA VAL A 124 14.15 39.39 -32.98
C VAL A 124 15.32 39.63 -33.92
N ILE A 125 15.65 38.67 -34.78
CA ILE A 125 16.66 38.84 -35.83
C ILE A 125 16.29 40.00 -36.76
N MET A 126 15.05 40.05 -37.26
CA MET A 126 14.59 41.13 -38.12
C MET A 126 14.75 42.50 -37.47
N VAL A 127 14.36 42.65 -36.20
CA VAL A 127 14.52 43.91 -35.46
C VAL A 127 16.00 44.32 -35.35
N ILE A 128 16.89 43.38 -35.00
CA ILE A 128 18.33 43.65 -34.90
C ILE A 128 18.89 44.14 -36.25
N LEU A 129 18.57 43.44 -37.34
CA LEU A 129 19.08 43.75 -38.67
C LEU A 129 18.58 45.12 -39.17
N VAL A 130 17.30 45.46 -38.94
CA VAL A 130 16.74 46.78 -39.31
C VAL A 130 17.39 47.90 -38.52
N CYS A 131 17.64 47.73 -37.22
CA CYS A 131 18.34 48.75 -36.43
C CYS A 131 19.78 48.97 -36.91
N ARG A 132 20.47 47.91 -37.36
CA ARG A 132 21.85 48.01 -37.87
C ARG A 132 21.94 48.70 -39.22
N THR A 133 20.97 48.49 -40.13
CA THR A 133 20.95 49.19 -41.42
C THR A 133 20.66 50.68 -41.28
N GLN A 134 19.89 51.08 -40.26
CA GLN A 134 19.50 52.47 -39.99
C GLN A 134 20.51 53.24 -39.13
N GLN A 135 21.66 52.63 -38.75
CA GLN A 135 22.71 53.24 -37.92
C GLN A 135 22.19 53.98 -36.68
N VAL A 136 21.27 53.33 -35.95
CA VAL A 136 20.66 53.89 -34.75
C VAL A 136 21.73 54.20 -33.69
N PRO A 137 21.65 55.33 -32.95
CA PRO A 137 22.66 55.74 -31.96
C PRO A 137 22.80 54.79 -30.76
N VAL A 138 21.84 53.89 -30.57
CA VAL A 138 21.84 52.89 -29.49
C VAL A 138 22.44 51.59 -30.02
N ALA A 139 23.45 51.07 -29.32
CA ALA A 139 24.07 49.79 -29.66
C ALA A 139 23.07 48.64 -29.49
N VAL A 140 22.55 48.11 -30.60
CA VAL A 140 21.67 46.93 -30.57
C VAL A 140 22.51 45.66 -30.46
N THR A 141 22.52 45.10 -29.25
CA THR A 141 23.17 43.83 -28.92
C THR A 141 22.31 42.64 -29.34
N HIS A 142 22.90 41.46 -29.31
CA HIS A 142 22.26 40.19 -29.62
C HIS A 142 21.67 39.52 -28.36
N ASP A 143 21.57 40.25 -27.24
CA ASP A 143 21.22 39.70 -25.93
C ASP A 143 19.81 39.11 -25.88
N GLY A 144 18.87 39.71 -26.63
CA GLY A 144 17.51 39.19 -26.77
C GLY A 144 17.46 37.82 -27.45
N LEU A 145 18.45 37.49 -28.30
CA LEU A 145 18.54 36.19 -28.95
C LEU A 145 18.91 35.08 -27.94
N TYR A 146 19.70 35.40 -26.91
CA TYR A 146 20.02 34.42 -25.85
C TYR A 146 18.80 33.98 -25.08
N LEU A 147 17.93 34.93 -24.75
CA LEU A 147 16.69 34.64 -24.03
C LEU A 147 15.80 33.70 -24.83
N ILE A 148 15.71 33.91 -26.15
CA ILE A 148 14.98 33.03 -27.05
C ILE A 148 15.63 31.65 -27.08
N LEU A 149 16.92 31.57 -27.39
CA LEU A 149 17.65 30.29 -27.46
C LEU A 149 17.55 29.48 -26.16
N LEU A 150 17.62 30.15 -25.01
CA LEU A 150 17.44 29.55 -23.69
C LEU A 150 16.00 29.05 -23.48
N SER A 151 15.01 29.84 -23.91
CA SER A 151 13.60 29.47 -23.78
C SER A 151 13.26 28.18 -24.54
N GLY A 152 13.79 28.00 -25.75
CA GLY A 152 13.60 26.78 -26.54
C GLY A 152 14.19 25.54 -25.87
N CYS A 153 15.41 25.67 -25.33
CA CYS A 153 16.14 24.55 -24.73
C CYS A 153 15.61 24.13 -23.36
N PHE A 154 15.07 25.06 -22.57
CA PHE A 154 14.74 24.78 -21.16
C PHE A 154 13.28 25.08 -20.79
N LEU A 155 12.73 26.20 -21.27
CA LEU A 155 11.45 26.72 -20.78
C LEU A 155 10.26 26.03 -21.45
N LEU A 156 10.30 25.88 -22.79
CA LEU A 156 9.20 25.30 -23.56
C LEU A 156 9.07 23.78 -23.35
N GLY A 157 10.14 23.08 -22.95
CA GLY A 157 10.09 21.62 -22.76
C GLY A 157 9.86 20.83 -24.06
N LEU A 158 10.34 21.36 -25.18
CA LEU A 158 10.28 20.69 -26.48
C LEU A 158 11.15 19.42 -26.53
N PRO A 159 10.85 18.47 -27.43
CA PRO A 159 11.77 17.37 -27.73
C PRO A 159 13.14 17.92 -28.16
N MET A 160 14.20 17.21 -27.79
CA MET A 160 15.59 17.61 -28.07
C MET A 160 15.80 17.96 -29.55
N ARG A 161 15.24 17.16 -30.46
CA ARG A 161 15.36 17.40 -31.90
C ARG A 161 14.72 18.71 -32.34
N SER A 162 13.50 18.99 -31.90
CA SER A 162 12.77 20.20 -32.27
C SER A 162 13.43 21.45 -31.69
N SER A 163 13.86 21.38 -30.42
CA SER A 163 14.61 22.47 -29.78
C SER A 163 15.94 22.73 -30.49
N ALA A 164 16.75 21.69 -30.73
CA ALA A 164 18.07 21.86 -31.33
C ALA A 164 17.98 22.38 -32.76
N LEU A 165 17.12 21.77 -33.61
CA LEU A 165 16.94 22.19 -34.99
C LEU A 165 16.40 23.63 -35.08
N GLY A 166 15.42 23.98 -34.23
CA GLY A 166 14.89 25.34 -34.17
C GLY A 166 15.94 26.36 -33.77
N SER A 167 16.74 26.07 -32.73
CA SER A 167 17.82 26.96 -32.28
C SER A 167 18.91 27.15 -33.34
N TRP A 168 19.36 26.06 -33.97
CA TRP A 168 20.35 26.16 -35.05
C TRP A 168 19.81 26.93 -36.27
N PHE A 169 18.54 26.74 -36.62
CA PHE A 169 17.90 27.51 -37.68
C PHE A 169 17.86 29.01 -37.38
N ILE A 170 17.53 29.40 -36.14
CA ILE A 170 17.55 30.79 -35.69
C ILE A 170 18.98 31.37 -35.82
N VAL A 171 20.00 30.68 -35.30
CA VAL A 171 21.40 31.16 -35.38
C VAL A 171 21.89 31.28 -36.81
N LEU A 172 21.62 30.29 -37.67
CA LEU A 172 22.01 30.35 -39.08
C LEU A 172 21.31 31.48 -39.82
N SER A 173 20.03 31.74 -39.52
CA SER A 173 19.28 32.87 -40.09
C SER A 173 19.86 34.22 -39.67
N TYR A 174 20.29 34.35 -38.42
CA TYR A 174 20.97 35.55 -37.92
C TYR A 174 22.29 35.79 -38.66
N LEU A 175 23.14 34.75 -38.77
CA LEU A 175 24.44 34.87 -39.45
C LEU A 175 24.29 35.17 -40.94
N ALA A 176 23.30 34.57 -41.61
CA ALA A 176 22.99 34.88 -42.99
C ALA A 176 22.54 36.33 -43.17
N GLY A 177 21.71 36.85 -42.27
CA GLY A 177 21.26 38.24 -42.29
C GLY A 177 22.39 39.24 -42.07
N GLU A 178 23.29 38.96 -41.12
CA GLU A 178 24.50 39.77 -40.86
C GLU A 178 25.43 39.81 -42.08
N ALA A 179 25.64 38.66 -42.72
CA ALA A 179 26.42 38.60 -43.95
C ALA A 179 25.77 39.40 -45.10
N ALA A 180 24.43 39.36 -45.20
CA ALA A 180 23.69 40.06 -46.25
C ALA A 180 23.73 41.59 -46.13
N ILE A 181 23.81 42.13 -44.91
CA ILE A 181 23.92 43.59 -44.65
C ILE A 181 25.37 44.09 -44.81
N GLY A 182 26.32 43.19 -45.06
CA GLY A 182 27.73 43.56 -45.29
C GLY A 182 28.52 43.81 -44.01
N SER A 183 28.10 43.23 -42.89
CA SER A 183 28.84 43.31 -41.62
C SER A 183 30.28 42.80 -41.77
N SER A 184 31.21 43.39 -41.00
CA SER A 184 32.62 42.97 -41.00
C SER A 184 32.77 41.49 -40.70
N ARG A 185 33.65 40.79 -41.44
CA ARG A 185 33.93 39.36 -41.25
C ARG A 185 34.29 39.02 -39.80
N GLN A 186 34.95 39.93 -39.08
CA GLN A 186 35.31 39.72 -37.67
C GLN A 186 34.08 39.66 -36.76
N ILE A 187 33.07 40.50 -37.01
CA ILE A 187 31.82 40.54 -36.23
C ILE A 187 30.99 39.29 -36.50
N VAL A 188 30.89 38.87 -37.77
CA VAL A 188 30.17 37.65 -38.17
C VAL A 188 30.83 36.41 -37.55
N LEU A 189 32.16 36.33 -37.60
CA LEU A 189 32.91 35.21 -37.02
C LEU A 189 32.79 35.18 -35.49
N GLY A 190 32.95 36.32 -34.82
CA GLY A 190 32.85 36.44 -33.37
C GLY A 190 31.46 36.07 -32.83
N ASN A 191 30.42 36.67 -33.41
CA ASN A 191 29.04 36.32 -33.04
C ASN A 191 28.71 34.87 -33.40
N GLY A 192 29.17 34.38 -34.56
CA GLY A 192 28.93 33.00 -34.99
C GLY A 192 29.56 31.97 -34.06
N LEU A 193 30.80 32.21 -33.63
CA LEU A 193 31.46 31.35 -32.64
C LEU A 193 30.69 31.33 -31.32
N PHE A 194 30.32 32.51 -30.81
CA PHE A 194 29.63 32.62 -29.53
C PHE A 194 28.22 31.99 -29.56
N LEU A 195 27.36 32.40 -30.50
CA LEU A 195 26.01 31.85 -30.65
C LEU A 195 26.04 30.35 -30.97
N GLY A 196 27.03 29.90 -31.75
CA GLY A 196 27.26 28.49 -32.06
C GLY A 196 27.58 27.68 -30.81
N CYS A 197 28.53 28.14 -29.99
CA CYS A 197 28.86 27.51 -28.70
C CYS A 197 27.65 27.51 -27.74
N PHE A 198 26.93 28.63 -27.64
CA PHE A 198 25.72 28.74 -26.81
C PHE A 198 24.64 27.74 -27.24
N THR A 199 24.39 27.64 -28.55
CA THR A 199 23.38 26.72 -29.11
C THR A 199 23.80 25.26 -29.00
N LEU A 200 25.09 24.96 -29.13
CA LEU A 200 25.64 23.65 -28.88
C LEU A 200 25.42 23.25 -27.41
N MET A 201 25.74 24.14 -26.47
CA MET A 201 25.52 23.89 -25.04
C MET A 201 24.03 23.69 -24.72
N GLY A 202 23.15 24.52 -25.29
CA GLY A 202 21.70 24.36 -25.17
C GLY A 202 21.19 23.04 -25.74
N SER A 203 21.73 22.60 -26.89
CA SER A 203 21.38 21.31 -27.53
C SER A 203 21.83 20.11 -26.67
N ILE A 204 23.03 20.18 -26.08
CA ILE A 204 23.51 19.18 -25.12
C ILE A 204 22.63 19.17 -23.87
N GLY A 205 22.23 20.33 -23.38
CA GLY A 205 21.28 20.47 -22.27
C GLY A 205 19.93 19.83 -22.56
N ALA A 206 19.34 20.11 -23.73
CA ALA A 206 18.08 19.52 -24.18
C ALA A 206 18.18 17.99 -24.33
N TYR A 207 19.32 17.48 -24.83
CA TYR A 207 19.62 16.05 -24.88
C TYR A 207 19.66 15.42 -23.48
N ALA A 208 20.43 16.02 -22.56
CA ALA A 208 20.57 15.53 -21.20
C ALA A 208 19.22 15.54 -20.46
N TYR A 209 18.43 16.59 -20.66
CA TYR A 209 17.09 16.72 -20.09
C TYR A 209 16.12 15.65 -20.60
N GLU A 210 16.02 15.45 -21.92
CA GLU A 210 15.15 14.40 -22.48
C GLU A 210 15.63 13.00 -22.05
N HIS A 211 16.94 12.75 -22.05
CA HIS A 211 17.51 11.49 -21.57
C HIS A 211 17.13 11.21 -20.10
N MET A 212 17.22 12.23 -19.23
CA MET A 212 16.82 12.13 -17.84
C MET A 212 15.32 11.86 -17.68
N LEU A 213 14.47 12.53 -18.48
CA LEU A 213 13.03 12.27 -18.50
C LEU A 213 12.69 10.85 -18.94
N ARG A 214 13.36 10.35 -19.99
CA ARG A 214 13.18 8.98 -20.47
C ARG A 214 13.57 7.96 -19.40
N ARG A 215 14.67 8.18 -18.68
CA ARG A 215 15.07 7.35 -17.54
C ARG A 215 14.06 7.39 -16.40
N ALA A 216 13.59 8.59 -16.04
CA ALA A 216 12.60 8.75 -14.99
C ALA A 216 11.30 8.02 -15.32
N TYR A 217 10.81 8.16 -16.55
CA TYR A 217 9.63 7.45 -17.03
C TYR A 217 9.79 5.93 -16.97
N LEU A 218 10.94 5.40 -17.41
CA LEU A 218 11.21 3.96 -17.36
C LEU A 218 11.25 3.44 -15.91
N ASN A 219 11.90 4.17 -15.00
CA ASN A 219 11.96 3.80 -13.59
C ASN A 219 10.57 3.80 -12.93
N GLU A 220 9.72 4.78 -13.28
CA GLU A 220 8.35 4.86 -12.78
C GLU A 220 7.53 3.64 -13.24
N GLN A 221 7.64 3.26 -14.52
CA GLN A 221 6.99 2.06 -15.08
C GLN A 221 7.50 0.76 -14.42
N LEU A 222 8.81 0.63 -14.23
CA LEU A 222 9.40 -0.53 -13.55
C LEU A 222 8.94 -0.63 -12.09
N LEU A 223 8.89 0.48 -11.37
CA LEU A 223 8.44 0.52 -9.99
C LEU A 223 6.96 0.11 -9.88
N GLN A 224 6.12 0.57 -10.82
CA GLN A 224 4.71 0.19 -10.88
C GLN A 224 4.56 -1.32 -11.17
N ALA A 225 5.27 -1.84 -12.17
CA ALA A 225 5.23 -3.27 -12.48
C ALA A 225 5.68 -4.16 -11.31
N ALA A 226 6.73 -3.75 -10.59
CA ALA A 226 7.22 -4.46 -9.41
C ALA A 226 6.19 -4.46 -8.26
N ARG A 227 5.50 -3.33 -8.04
CA ARG A 227 4.41 -3.23 -7.05
C ARG A 227 3.24 -4.16 -7.42
N ASP A 228 2.78 -4.11 -8.66
CA ASP A 228 1.66 -4.93 -9.13
C ASP A 228 1.98 -6.44 -9.06
N ARG A 229 3.25 -6.81 -9.25
CA ARG A 229 3.71 -8.20 -9.07
C ARG A 229 3.67 -8.62 -7.60
N ALA A 230 4.22 -7.79 -6.71
CA ALA A 230 4.22 -8.07 -5.27
C ALA A 230 2.79 -8.18 -4.71
N GLU A 231 1.88 -7.32 -5.15
CA GLU A 231 0.48 -7.35 -4.74
C GLU A 231 -0.23 -8.61 -5.22
N ARG A 232 -0.05 -9.01 -6.48
CA ARG A 232 -0.61 -10.26 -7.02
C ARG A 232 -0.11 -11.49 -6.26
N GLU A 233 1.18 -11.54 -5.94
CA GLU A 233 1.75 -12.65 -5.16
C GLU A 233 1.17 -12.70 -3.74
N SER A 234 1.01 -11.54 -3.10
CA SER A 234 0.39 -11.42 -1.78
C SER A 234 -1.07 -11.88 -1.76
N GLN A 235 -1.88 -11.44 -2.73
CA GLN A 235 -3.28 -11.86 -2.86
C GLN A 235 -3.40 -13.37 -3.14
N GLY A 236 -2.51 -13.93 -3.97
CA GLY A 236 -2.45 -15.36 -4.25
C GLY A 236 -2.18 -16.20 -3.00
N LYS A 237 -1.17 -15.82 -2.21
CA LYS A 237 -0.85 -16.48 -0.92
C LYS A 237 -2.01 -16.40 0.06
N THR A 238 -2.65 -15.23 0.13
CA THR A 238 -3.81 -14.98 1.01
C THR A 238 -4.96 -15.93 0.69
N ARG A 239 -5.36 -15.99 -0.58
CA ARG A 239 -6.48 -16.83 -1.02
C ARG A 239 -6.18 -18.32 -0.87
N PHE A 240 -4.94 -18.73 -1.15
CA PHE A 240 -4.49 -20.11 -0.96
C PHE A 240 -4.62 -20.55 0.50
N LEU A 241 -4.10 -19.76 1.45
CA LEU A 241 -4.16 -20.07 2.88
C LEU A 241 -5.58 -20.09 3.42
N ALA A 242 -6.45 -19.18 2.96
CA ALA A 242 -7.85 -19.14 3.36
C ALA A 242 -8.62 -20.39 2.89
N THR A 243 -8.41 -20.80 1.63
CA THR A 243 -9.07 -21.98 1.03
C THR A 243 -8.55 -23.26 1.66
N ALA A 244 -7.23 -23.44 1.75
CA ALA A 244 -6.63 -24.61 2.41
C ALA A 244 -7.07 -24.77 3.87
N SER A 245 -7.25 -23.65 4.59
CA SER A 245 -7.78 -23.67 5.96
C SER A 245 -9.17 -24.25 6.07
N HIS A 246 -10.04 -23.98 5.10
CA HIS A 246 -11.41 -24.47 5.08
C HIS A 246 -11.41 -25.97 4.76
N ASP A 247 -10.73 -26.33 3.67
CA ASP A 247 -10.70 -27.70 3.15
C ASP A 247 -10.04 -28.70 4.12
N LEU A 248 -9.12 -28.24 4.97
CA LEU A 248 -8.50 -29.08 6.00
C LEU A 248 -9.36 -29.20 7.27
N ARG A 249 -10.25 -28.24 7.56
CA ARG A 249 -11.11 -28.27 8.75
C ARG A 249 -12.30 -29.22 8.60
N GLN A 250 -12.90 -29.27 7.41
CA GLN A 250 -14.04 -30.14 7.12
C GLN A 250 -13.81 -31.63 7.42
N PRO A 251 -12.73 -32.28 6.93
CA PRO A 251 -12.51 -33.70 7.18
C PRO A 251 -12.20 -34.00 8.66
N LEU A 252 -11.55 -33.06 9.38
CA LEU A 252 -11.32 -33.22 10.81
C LEU A 252 -12.61 -33.12 11.62
N HIS A 253 -13.51 -32.21 11.24
CA HIS A 253 -14.80 -32.13 11.89
C HIS A 253 -15.61 -33.42 11.70
N ALA A 254 -15.63 -33.96 10.48
CA ALA A 254 -16.22 -35.27 10.19
C ALA A 254 -15.60 -36.40 11.04
N MET A 255 -14.27 -36.44 11.16
CA MET A 255 -13.58 -37.41 12.03
C MET A 255 -14.05 -37.30 13.49
N THR A 256 -14.14 -36.09 14.04
CA THR A 256 -14.64 -35.88 15.42
C THR A 256 -16.07 -36.41 15.61
N LEU A 257 -16.93 -36.23 14.61
CA LEU A 257 -18.32 -36.71 14.67
C LEU A 257 -18.40 -38.24 14.62
N PHE A 258 -17.62 -38.89 13.77
CA PHE A 258 -17.55 -40.36 13.73
C PHE A 258 -17.00 -40.97 15.02
N ILE A 259 -16.01 -40.31 15.63
CA ILE A 259 -15.45 -40.74 16.90
C ILE A 259 -16.50 -40.67 18.01
N ARG A 260 -17.23 -39.55 18.14
CA ARG A 260 -18.32 -39.43 19.12
C ARG A 260 -19.38 -40.51 18.92
N HIS A 261 -19.73 -40.80 17.67
CA HIS A 261 -20.65 -41.89 17.35
C HIS A 261 -20.12 -43.26 17.81
N LEU A 262 -18.82 -43.50 17.70
CA LEU A 262 -18.18 -44.73 18.21
C LEU A 262 -18.14 -44.76 19.73
N GLU A 263 -17.86 -43.64 20.41
CA GLU A 263 -17.86 -43.55 21.88
C GLU A 263 -19.22 -43.95 22.47
N GLU A 264 -20.30 -43.55 21.82
CA GLU A 264 -21.68 -43.88 22.23
C GLU A 264 -22.04 -45.37 22.00
N LYS A 265 -21.45 -46.02 20.99
CA LYS A 265 -21.77 -47.42 20.63
C LYS A 265 -20.88 -48.47 21.29
N VAL A 266 -19.69 -48.10 21.76
CA VAL A 266 -18.73 -49.06 22.31
C VAL A 266 -19.03 -49.36 23.78
N ILE A 267 -19.34 -50.64 24.03
CA ILE A 267 -19.65 -51.18 25.37
C ILE A 267 -18.41 -51.86 25.99
N GLU A 268 -17.51 -52.41 25.16
CA GLU A 268 -16.33 -53.13 25.61
C GLU A 268 -15.23 -52.19 26.16
N PRO A 269 -14.66 -52.44 27.35
CA PRO A 269 -13.74 -51.51 28.01
C PRO A 269 -12.43 -51.22 27.24
N GLU A 270 -11.81 -52.23 26.63
CA GLU A 270 -10.56 -52.09 25.87
C GLU A 270 -10.77 -51.29 24.57
N THR A 271 -11.88 -51.55 23.89
CA THR A 271 -12.29 -50.81 22.69
C THR A 271 -12.65 -49.38 23.03
N ARG A 272 -13.31 -49.12 24.17
CA ARG A 272 -13.65 -47.77 24.65
C ARG A 272 -12.39 -46.94 24.92
N LYS A 273 -11.37 -47.52 25.55
CA LYS A 273 -10.06 -46.87 25.73
C LYS A 273 -9.42 -46.50 24.38
N SER A 274 -9.50 -47.38 23.39
CA SER A 274 -8.93 -47.14 22.05
C SER A 274 -9.66 -46.01 21.31
N VAL A 275 -10.99 -45.96 21.38
CA VAL A 275 -11.79 -44.87 20.79
C VAL A 275 -11.50 -43.54 21.50
N THR A 276 -11.39 -43.54 22.83
CA THR A 276 -11.03 -42.34 23.61
C THR A 276 -9.67 -41.78 23.17
N ARG A 277 -8.66 -42.64 23.00
CA ARG A 277 -7.34 -42.24 22.48
C ARG A 277 -7.40 -41.69 21.05
N LEU A 278 -8.31 -42.22 20.23
CA LEU A 278 -8.54 -41.73 18.86
C LEU A 278 -9.18 -40.33 18.90
N ALA A 279 -10.16 -40.11 19.78
CA ALA A 279 -10.78 -38.81 20.05
C ALA A 279 -9.74 -37.76 20.45
N GLU A 280 -8.92 -38.10 21.42
CA GLU A 280 -7.82 -37.25 21.89
C GLU A 280 -6.87 -36.91 20.74
N SER A 281 -6.44 -37.90 19.95
CA SER A 281 -5.51 -37.70 18.83
C SER A 281 -6.09 -36.79 17.74
N THR A 282 -7.36 -36.96 17.38
CA THR A 282 -8.06 -36.11 16.40
C THR A 282 -8.25 -34.69 16.93
N HIS A 283 -8.56 -34.53 18.22
CA HIS A 283 -8.64 -33.22 18.86
C HIS A 283 -7.30 -32.48 18.83
N LEU A 284 -6.19 -33.17 19.09
CA LEU A 284 -4.85 -32.58 18.98
C LEU A 284 -4.53 -32.16 17.55
N LEU A 285 -4.81 -33.02 16.56
CA LEU A 285 -4.61 -32.69 15.16
C LEU A 285 -5.41 -31.45 14.74
N GLN A 286 -6.66 -31.33 15.20
CA GLN A 286 -7.51 -30.17 14.96
C GLN A 286 -6.97 -28.90 15.62
N ALA A 287 -6.50 -29.00 16.87
CA ALA A 287 -5.90 -27.87 17.59
C ALA A 287 -4.59 -27.40 16.95
N MET A 288 -3.74 -28.34 16.50
CA MET A 288 -2.51 -28.06 15.77
C MET A 288 -2.78 -27.34 14.46
N LEU A 289 -3.70 -27.90 13.66
CA LEU A 289 -4.05 -27.34 12.38
C LEU A 289 -4.60 -25.91 12.52
N ASN A 290 -5.56 -25.71 13.42
CA ASN A 290 -6.14 -24.38 13.64
C ASN A 290 -5.05 -23.39 14.07
N SER A 291 -4.19 -23.77 15.02
CA SER A 291 -3.09 -22.93 15.50
C SER A 291 -2.11 -22.55 14.39
N LEU A 292 -1.72 -23.50 13.53
CA LEU A 292 -0.84 -23.24 12.40
C LEU A 292 -1.48 -22.27 11.39
N LEU A 293 -2.75 -22.50 11.07
CA LEU A 293 -3.51 -21.64 10.16
C LEU A 293 -3.71 -20.24 10.73
N ASP A 294 -3.90 -20.11 12.04
CA ASP A 294 -4.00 -18.83 12.73
C ASP A 294 -2.67 -18.07 12.72
N ILE A 295 -1.55 -18.75 13.00
CA ILE A 295 -0.21 -18.16 12.86
C ILE A 295 0.00 -17.68 11.42
N SER A 296 -0.36 -18.51 10.43
CA SER A 296 -0.23 -18.17 9.01
C SER A 296 -1.10 -16.98 8.60
N ARG A 297 -2.34 -16.90 9.13
CA ARG A 297 -3.24 -15.76 8.90
C ARG A 297 -2.76 -14.47 9.52
N LEU A 298 -2.24 -14.54 10.74
CA LEU A 298 -1.70 -13.38 11.46
C LEU A 298 -0.38 -12.89 10.83
N SER A 299 0.51 -13.80 10.44
CA SER A 299 1.84 -13.47 9.89
C SER A 299 1.81 -12.87 8.47
N VAL A 300 0.81 -13.20 7.67
CA VAL A 300 0.61 -12.59 6.33
C VAL A 300 -0.25 -11.31 6.41
N GLY A 301 -0.66 -10.89 7.62
CA GLY A 301 -1.47 -9.67 7.81
C GLY A 301 -2.90 -9.79 7.27
N MET A 302 -3.44 -11.01 7.18
CA MET A 302 -4.79 -11.25 6.65
C MET A 302 -5.90 -10.87 7.64
N VAL A 303 -5.56 -10.66 8.91
CA VAL A 303 -6.50 -10.28 9.96
C VAL A 303 -6.42 -8.77 10.15
N ARG A 304 -7.56 -8.07 10.01
CA ARG A 304 -7.68 -6.65 10.33
C ARG A 304 -8.46 -6.49 11.65
N PRO A 305 -7.86 -5.89 12.71
CA PRO A 305 -8.55 -5.67 13.97
C PRO A 305 -9.82 -4.82 13.81
N GLN A 306 -10.90 -5.23 14.47
CA GLN A 306 -12.15 -4.46 14.57
C GLN A 306 -12.24 -3.79 15.94
N LEU A 307 -11.65 -2.59 16.04
CA LEU A 307 -11.59 -1.85 17.29
C LEU A 307 -12.96 -1.30 17.69
N ARG A 308 -13.34 -1.52 18.95
CA ARG A 308 -14.56 -0.96 19.55
C ARG A 308 -14.40 -0.76 21.06
N HIS A 309 -15.25 0.07 21.64
CA HIS A 309 -15.34 0.23 23.09
C HIS A 309 -15.98 -1.00 23.72
N ILE A 310 -15.36 -1.53 24.78
CA ILE A 310 -15.87 -2.68 25.55
C ILE A 310 -15.76 -2.40 27.04
N ASN A 311 -16.77 -2.81 27.81
CA ASN A 311 -16.72 -2.79 29.27
C ASN A 311 -15.85 -3.95 29.78
N LEU A 312 -14.72 -3.62 30.38
CA LEU A 312 -13.67 -4.59 30.69
C LEU A 312 -14.12 -5.59 31.76
N ARG A 313 -14.73 -5.13 32.85
CA ARG A 313 -15.12 -6.01 33.97
C ARG A 313 -16.14 -7.08 33.55
N GLY A 314 -17.21 -6.67 32.86
CA GLY A 314 -18.23 -7.61 32.38
C GLY A 314 -17.66 -8.60 31.35
N TRP A 315 -16.77 -8.12 30.48
CA TRP A 315 -16.07 -8.98 29.52
C TRP A 315 -15.14 -10.00 30.21
N LEU A 316 -14.35 -9.59 31.21
CA LEU A 316 -13.49 -10.50 31.98
C LEU A 316 -14.29 -11.52 32.80
N GLN A 317 -15.42 -11.11 33.39
CA GLN A 317 -16.30 -12.04 34.12
C GLN A 317 -16.85 -13.14 33.20
N ARG A 318 -17.33 -12.78 32.00
CA ARG A 318 -17.81 -13.77 31.00
C ARG A 318 -16.68 -14.70 30.55
N LEU A 319 -15.47 -14.16 30.39
CA LEU A 319 -14.31 -14.95 30.03
C LEU A 319 -13.93 -15.95 31.13
N LEU A 320 -13.85 -15.49 32.39
CA LEU A 320 -13.46 -16.31 33.54
C LEU A 320 -14.50 -17.38 33.90
N ALA A 321 -15.79 -17.10 33.71
CA ALA A 321 -16.86 -18.10 33.90
C ALA A 321 -16.62 -19.36 33.06
N GLY A 322 -16.01 -19.22 31.87
CA GLY A 322 -15.64 -20.37 31.02
C GLY A 322 -14.51 -21.24 31.56
N PHE A 323 -13.79 -20.80 32.60
CA PHE A 323 -12.68 -21.53 33.23
C PHE A 323 -13.00 -22.03 34.64
N GLU A 324 -14.12 -21.61 35.25
CA GLU A 324 -14.49 -21.99 36.63
C GLU A 324 -14.54 -23.50 36.84
N VAL A 325 -15.14 -24.25 35.91
CA VAL A 325 -15.22 -25.73 35.99
C VAL A 325 -13.82 -26.34 35.95
N SER A 326 -12.99 -25.94 34.99
CA SER A 326 -11.65 -26.51 34.81
C SER A 326 -10.70 -26.15 35.96
N ALA A 327 -10.85 -24.95 36.54
CA ALA A 327 -10.11 -24.54 37.73
C ALA A 327 -10.57 -25.34 38.95
N GLY A 328 -11.88 -25.54 39.12
CA GLY A 328 -12.45 -26.35 40.20
C GLY A 328 -12.02 -27.82 40.16
N GLU A 329 -11.99 -28.43 38.97
CA GLU A 329 -11.47 -29.81 38.79
C GLU A 329 -9.98 -29.95 39.16
N ARG A 330 -9.25 -28.84 39.22
CA ARG A 330 -7.80 -28.78 39.52
C ARG A 330 -7.50 -28.16 40.88
N ASP A 331 -8.50 -27.88 41.70
CA ASP A 331 -8.38 -27.16 42.98
C ASP A 331 -7.61 -25.82 42.88
N ILE A 332 -7.88 -25.06 41.81
CA ILE A 332 -7.26 -23.73 41.58
C ILE A 332 -8.26 -22.63 41.89
N GLU A 333 -7.87 -21.69 42.76
CA GLU A 333 -8.64 -20.48 43.03
C GLU A 333 -8.45 -19.44 41.90
N LEU A 334 -9.54 -19.07 41.22
CA LEU A 334 -9.57 -18.00 40.22
C LEU A 334 -10.07 -16.69 40.85
N VAL A 335 -9.26 -15.63 40.80
CA VAL A 335 -9.61 -14.32 41.37
C VAL A 335 -9.57 -13.24 40.30
N LEU A 336 -10.59 -12.37 40.26
CA LEU A 336 -10.64 -11.19 39.41
C LEU A 336 -10.47 -9.92 40.24
N ASP A 337 -9.39 -9.19 40.01
CA ASP A 337 -9.15 -7.85 40.55
C ASP A 337 -9.27 -6.82 39.43
N CYS A 338 -10.46 -6.24 39.29
CA CYS A 338 -10.80 -5.32 38.20
C CYS A 338 -11.70 -4.17 38.67
N PRO A 339 -11.33 -2.90 38.40
CA PRO A 339 -12.17 -1.75 38.72
C PRO A 339 -13.58 -1.85 38.10
N PRO A 340 -14.64 -1.39 38.79
CA PRO A 340 -16.02 -1.54 38.33
C PRO A 340 -16.34 -0.79 37.03
N HIS A 341 -15.77 0.40 36.85
CA HIS A 341 -16.06 1.30 35.72
C HIS A 341 -14.83 1.50 34.85
N CYS A 342 -14.43 0.46 34.12
CA CYS A 342 -13.33 0.54 33.18
C CYS A 342 -13.70 -0.04 31.81
N ALA A 343 -13.20 0.60 30.76
CA ALA A 343 -13.43 0.20 29.38
C ALA A 343 -12.14 0.23 28.57
N LEU A 344 -12.12 -0.57 27.51
CA LEU A 344 -11.02 -0.66 26.56
C LEU A 344 -11.49 -0.27 25.17
N TYR A 345 -10.59 0.29 24.36
CA TYR A 345 -10.79 0.46 22.93
C TYR A 345 -9.94 -0.55 22.18
N THR A 346 -10.53 -1.67 21.77
CA THR A 346 -9.80 -2.82 21.22
C THR A 346 -10.69 -3.74 20.39
N ASP A 347 -10.10 -4.73 19.72
CA ASP A 347 -10.84 -5.87 19.17
C ASP A 347 -11.04 -6.92 20.28
N PRO A 348 -12.28 -7.16 20.76
CA PRO A 348 -12.51 -8.08 21.86
C PRO A 348 -12.24 -9.54 21.50
N MET A 349 -12.39 -9.95 20.24
CA MET A 349 -12.14 -11.35 19.86
C MET A 349 -10.64 -11.65 19.88
N LEU A 350 -9.82 -10.72 19.35
CA LEU A 350 -8.36 -10.86 19.37
C LEU A 350 -7.81 -10.75 20.80
N LEU A 351 -8.33 -9.82 21.60
CA LEU A 351 -7.94 -9.70 23.00
C LEU A 351 -8.37 -10.93 23.83
N GLU A 352 -9.57 -11.47 23.61
CA GLU A 352 -10.06 -12.66 24.32
C GLU A 352 -9.15 -13.83 24.06
N ARG A 353 -8.76 -14.00 22.80
CA ARG A 353 -7.84 -15.04 22.38
C ARG A 353 -6.48 -14.93 23.06
N LEU A 354 -5.94 -13.72 23.21
CA LEU A 354 -4.69 -13.48 23.91
C LEU A 354 -4.83 -13.84 25.41
N VAL A 355 -5.84 -13.30 26.09
CA VAL A 355 -6.04 -13.54 27.54
C VAL A 355 -6.37 -15.01 27.84
N ARG A 356 -7.17 -15.68 26.99
CA ARG A 356 -7.44 -17.13 27.09
C ARG A 356 -6.17 -17.96 27.05
N ASN A 357 -5.21 -17.61 26.18
CA ASN A 357 -3.95 -18.33 26.10
C ASN A 357 -3.10 -18.14 27.37
N TYR A 358 -3.11 -16.96 27.97
CA TYR A 358 -2.44 -16.72 29.26
C TYR A 358 -3.09 -17.51 30.40
N LEU A 359 -4.43 -17.45 30.50
CA LEU A 359 -5.19 -18.21 31.50
C LEU A 359 -4.96 -19.71 31.37
N ASN A 360 -5.01 -20.24 30.14
CA ASN A 360 -4.77 -21.65 29.90
C ASN A 360 -3.33 -22.06 30.27
N ASN A 361 -2.34 -21.21 30.01
CA ASN A 361 -0.97 -21.45 30.43
C ASN A 361 -0.85 -21.51 31.96
N ALA A 362 -1.49 -20.59 32.68
CA ALA A 362 -1.51 -20.56 34.14
C ALA A 362 -2.19 -21.81 34.74
N LEU A 363 -3.37 -22.19 34.23
CA LEU A 363 -4.16 -23.31 34.78
C LEU A 363 -3.58 -24.68 34.47
N VAL A 364 -3.00 -24.86 33.28
CA VAL A 364 -2.58 -26.18 32.78
C VAL A 364 -1.09 -26.44 33.02
N HIS A 365 -0.25 -25.42 32.97
CA HIS A 365 1.21 -25.59 32.95
C HIS A 365 1.92 -25.09 34.19
N ALA A 366 1.35 -24.14 34.93
CA ALA A 366 2.04 -23.54 36.07
C ALA A 366 2.06 -24.45 37.33
N GLY A 367 1.12 -25.40 37.45
CA GLY A 367 0.92 -26.13 38.70
C GLY A 367 0.56 -25.19 39.86
N ALA A 368 -0.17 -24.11 39.53
CA ALA A 368 -0.59 -23.09 40.48
C ALA A 368 -1.75 -23.59 41.35
N THR A 369 -1.88 -23.04 42.55
CA THR A 369 -3.08 -23.20 43.40
C THR A 369 -3.97 -21.97 43.36
N GLN A 370 -3.44 -20.84 42.86
CA GLN A 370 -4.18 -19.61 42.67
C GLN A 370 -3.75 -18.92 41.38
N VAL A 371 -4.73 -18.45 40.61
CA VAL A 371 -4.54 -17.64 39.40
C VAL A 371 -5.38 -16.36 39.52
N ARG A 372 -4.73 -15.21 39.39
CA ARG A 372 -5.36 -13.88 39.51
C ARG A 372 -5.32 -13.13 38.19
N VAL A 373 -6.43 -12.51 37.82
CA VAL A 373 -6.47 -11.53 36.72
C VAL A 373 -6.52 -10.15 37.35
N VAL A 374 -5.46 -9.37 37.17
CA VAL A 374 -5.29 -8.04 37.75
C VAL A 374 -5.35 -6.99 36.65
N VAL A 375 -6.21 -5.98 36.82
CA VAL A 375 -6.28 -4.81 35.95
C VAL A 375 -5.68 -3.61 36.69
N SER A 376 -4.66 -3.00 36.10
CA SER A 376 -4.01 -1.80 36.65
C SER A 376 -3.95 -0.69 35.60
N GLU A 377 -3.98 0.56 36.07
CA GLU A 377 -3.94 1.73 35.22
C GLU A 377 -2.48 2.13 34.91
N ARG A 378 -2.20 2.46 33.65
CA ARG A 378 -0.88 2.88 33.15
C ARG A 378 -1.07 4.01 32.14
N ASP A 379 -0.98 5.27 32.59
CA ASP A 379 -1.20 6.47 31.76
C ASP A 379 -2.50 6.36 30.93
N GLU A 380 -2.42 6.35 29.60
CA GLU A 380 -3.56 6.22 28.66
C GLU A 380 -3.97 4.76 28.36
N GLN A 381 -3.42 3.81 29.10
CA GLN A 381 -3.64 2.38 28.90
C GLN A 381 -4.09 1.68 30.19
N LEU A 382 -4.72 0.52 30.04
CA LEU A 382 -4.96 -0.41 31.13
C LEU A 382 -4.13 -1.67 30.90
N ARG A 383 -3.37 -2.08 31.91
CA ARG A 383 -2.62 -3.32 31.92
C ARG A 383 -3.50 -4.44 32.47
N ILE A 384 -3.72 -5.48 31.67
CA ILE A 384 -4.32 -6.75 32.09
C ILE A 384 -3.18 -7.73 32.35
N ALA A 385 -3.06 -8.23 33.58
CA ALA A 385 -2.06 -9.22 33.97
C ALA A 385 -2.74 -10.51 34.47
N VAL A 386 -2.29 -11.64 33.95
CA VAL A 386 -2.63 -12.98 34.47
C VAL A 386 -1.45 -13.44 35.32
N VAL A 387 -1.67 -13.54 36.63
CA VAL A 387 -0.67 -13.85 37.64
C VAL A 387 -0.95 -15.22 38.25
N ASP A 388 -0.02 -16.15 38.12
CA ASP A 388 -0.05 -17.46 38.76
C ASP A 388 0.98 -17.54 39.89
N ASN A 389 0.71 -18.38 40.90
CA ASN A 389 1.64 -18.68 41.99
C ASN A 389 2.39 -20.01 41.78
N GLY A 390 2.53 -20.45 40.53
CA GLY A 390 3.03 -21.77 40.19
C GLY A 390 4.56 -21.88 40.17
N CYS A 391 5.04 -22.82 39.37
CA CYS A 391 6.44 -23.20 39.29
C CYS A 391 7.39 -22.12 38.75
N GLY A 392 6.86 -21.09 38.10
CA GLY A 392 7.65 -20.02 37.46
C GLY A 392 8.60 -20.49 36.35
N LEU A 393 9.35 -19.53 35.81
CA LEU A 393 10.19 -19.65 34.62
C LEU A 393 11.57 -18.99 34.86
N SER A 394 12.64 -19.68 34.48
CA SER A 394 13.98 -19.11 34.37
C SER A 394 14.08 -18.08 33.23
N ARG A 395 15.14 -17.26 33.22
CA ARG A 395 15.35 -16.25 32.15
C ARG A 395 15.44 -16.88 30.76
N ASP A 396 16.11 -18.03 30.63
CA ASP A 396 16.24 -18.74 29.35
C ASP A 396 14.89 -19.31 28.90
N GLU A 397 14.09 -19.82 29.84
CA GLU A 397 12.72 -20.26 29.55
C GLU A 397 11.86 -19.09 29.06
N GLN A 398 11.89 -17.94 29.74
CA GLN A 398 11.14 -16.74 29.35
C GLN A 398 11.48 -16.24 27.93
N ALA A 399 12.73 -16.36 27.50
CA ALA A 399 13.13 -16.01 26.13
C ALA A 399 12.53 -16.95 25.07
N ARG A 400 12.37 -18.23 25.42
CA ARG A 400 12.00 -19.30 24.47
C ARG A 400 10.52 -19.69 24.49
N ILE A 401 9.77 -19.37 25.56
CA ILE A 401 8.35 -19.77 25.69
C ILE A 401 7.45 -19.25 24.57
N PHE A 402 7.86 -18.19 23.86
CA PHE A 402 7.12 -17.62 22.74
C PHE A 402 7.52 -18.19 21.38
N GLU A 403 8.48 -19.12 21.33
CA GLU A 403 8.84 -19.85 20.12
C GLU A 403 7.79 -20.93 19.80
N GLU A 404 7.62 -21.21 18.51
CA GLU A 404 6.64 -22.20 18.03
C GLU A 404 7.06 -23.61 18.45
N PHE A 405 6.09 -24.41 18.90
CA PHE A 405 6.27 -25.81 19.33
C PHE A 405 7.15 -26.00 20.58
N THR A 406 7.44 -24.92 21.31
CA THR A 406 8.23 -25.00 22.54
C THR A 406 7.38 -25.53 23.71
N GLN A 407 7.85 -26.61 24.34
CA GLN A 407 7.26 -27.19 25.55
C GLN A 407 8.37 -27.51 26.56
N LEU A 408 8.39 -26.79 27.68
CA LEU A 408 9.51 -26.86 28.64
C LEU A 408 9.51 -28.12 29.50
N ARG A 409 8.33 -28.66 29.85
CA ARG A 409 8.17 -29.71 30.88
C ARG A 409 7.18 -30.81 30.45
N ASN A 410 7.24 -31.19 29.18
CA ASN A 410 6.38 -32.19 28.55
C ASN A 410 7.13 -33.13 27.58
N PRO A 411 8.08 -33.96 28.07
CA PRO A 411 8.87 -34.85 27.20
C PRO A 411 8.01 -35.91 26.49
N ALA A 412 6.87 -36.30 27.08
CA ALA A 412 5.93 -37.26 26.50
C ALA A 412 4.91 -36.63 25.51
N ARG A 413 4.93 -35.30 25.34
CA ARG A 413 4.01 -34.54 24.47
C ARG A 413 2.52 -34.89 24.69
N THR A 414 2.10 -35.01 25.95
CA THR A 414 0.73 -35.38 26.30
C THR A 414 -0.26 -34.25 25.96
N LEU A 415 -1.45 -34.63 25.48
CA LEU A 415 -2.53 -33.72 25.06
C LEU A 415 -2.97 -32.73 26.15
N GLU A 416 -3.04 -33.20 27.39
CA GLU A 416 -3.39 -32.35 28.54
C GLU A 416 -2.50 -31.11 28.63
N LYS A 417 -1.26 -31.18 28.15
CA LYS A 417 -0.29 -30.08 28.20
C LYS A 417 -0.21 -29.30 26.88
N GLY A 418 -1.14 -29.48 25.95
CA GLY A 418 -1.23 -28.73 24.69
C GLY A 418 -0.11 -29.02 23.69
N VAL A 419 0.05 -28.17 22.67
CA VAL A 419 0.99 -28.35 21.53
C VAL A 419 2.13 -27.32 21.51
N GLY A 420 2.14 -26.34 22.43
CA GLY A 420 3.18 -25.30 22.47
C GLY A 420 3.03 -24.21 21.41
N LEU A 421 1.81 -23.93 20.94
CA LEU A 421 1.53 -22.85 19.97
C LEU A 421 0.76 -21.66 20.59
N GLY A 422 0.25 -21.77 21.82
CA GLY A 422 -0.58 -20.73 22.42
C GLY A 422 0.15 -19.40 22.61
N LEU A 423 1.37 -19.44 23.15
CA LEU A 423 2.17 -18.23 23.38
C LEU A 423 2.79 -17.65 22.09
N SER A 424 3.09 -18.48 21.08
CA SER A 424 3.52 -17.96 19.77
C SER A 424 2.38 -17.24 19.05
N ILE A 425 1.13 -17.71 19.19
CA ILE A 425 -0.07 -16.97 18.74
C ILE A 425 -0.19 -15.65 19.50
N CYS A 426 0.02 -15.63 20.82
CA CYS A 426 0.01 -14.38 21.59
C CYS A 426 1.02 -13.38 21.04
N ARG A 427 2.24 -13.81 20.71
CA ARG A 427 3.27 -12.96 20.11
C ARG A 427 2.82 -12.35 18.77
N GLN A 428 2.12 -13.12 17.93
CA GLN A 428 1.59 -12.60 16.67
C GLN A 428 0.41 -11.64 16.90
N LEU A 429 -0.47 -11.92 17.87
CA LEU A 429 -1.58 -11.02 18.23
C LEU A 429 -1.08 -9.69 18.81
N GLN A 430 -0.05 -9.73 19.66
CA GLN A 430 0.60 -8.54 20.22
C GLN A 430 1.21 -7.66 19.11
N ARG A 431 1.87 -8.27 18.13
CA ARG A 431 2.40 -7.55 16.96
C ARG A 431 1.31 -6.96 16.09
N LEU A 432 0.21 -7.69 15.89
CA LEU A 432 -0.92 -7.22 15.08
C LEU A 432 -1.66 -6.05 15.74
N LEU A 433 -1.84 -6.11 17.06
CA LEU A 433 -2.53 -5.08 17.84
C LEU A 433 -1.61 -3.92 18.24
N GLU A 434 -0.29 -4.09 18.11
CA GLU A 434 0.74 -3.13 18.53
C GLU A 434 0.68 -2.77 20.03
N TYR A 435 0.24 -3.73 20.86
CA TYR A 435 0.09 -3.53 22.30
C TYR A 435 1.37 -3.92 23.07
N PRO A 436 1.88 -3.04 23.95
CA PRO A 436 2.96 -3.41 24.87
C PRO A 436 2.56 -4.64 25.70
N SER A 437 3.47 -5.59 25.83
CA SER A 437 3.20 -6.86 26.50
C SER A 437 4.50 -7.51 26.97
N GLY A 438 4.39 -8.39 27.95
CA GLY A 438 5.55 -9.02 28.54
C GLY A 438 5.22 -10.17 29.49
N VAL A 439 6.29 -10.77 30.01
CA VAL A 439 6.25 -11.77 31.07
C VAL A 439 7.26 -11.38 32.14
N GLU A 440 6.84 -11.48 33.40
CA GLU A 440 7.70 -11.36 34.57
C GLU A 440 7.55 -12.65 35.38
N SER A 441 8.65 -13.37 35.60
CA SER A 441 8.60 -14.65 36.32
C SER A 441 9.93 -14.95 36.99
N GLU A 442 9.88 -15.66 38.11
CA GLU A 442 11.05 -16.23 38.78
C GLU A 442 10.77 -17.70 39.13
N PRO A 443 11.76 -18.61 39.01
CA PRO A 443 11.56 -20.00 39.38
C PRO A 443 11.05 -20.15 40.82
N GLY A 444 9.95 -20.89 40.98
CA GLY A 444 9.30 -21.14 42.27
C GLY A 444 8.45 -20.00 42.84
N GLN A 445 8.35 -18.84 42.16
CA GLN A 445 7.54 -17.70 42.59
C GLN A 445 6.34 -17.41 41.68
N GLY A 446 6.13 -18.23 40.65
CA GLY A 446 5.05 -18.06 39.67
C GLY A 446 5.41 -17.16 38.50
N SER A 447 4.40 -16.75 37.74
CA SER A 447 4.56 -15.95 36.52
C SER A 447 3.46 -14.89 36.38
N SER A 448 3.79 -13.77 35.75
CA SER A 448 2.88 -12.69 35.41
C SER A 448 2.97 -12.39 33.92
N PHE A 449 1.96 -12.81 33.17
CA PHE A 449 1.82 -12.48 31.75
C PHE A 449 0.91 -11.28 31.59
N TRP A 450 1.38 -10.23 30.92
CA TRP A 450 0.65 -8.96 30.86
C TRP A 450 0.59 -8.36 29.46
N VAL A 451 -0.48 -7.58 29.22
CA VAL A 451 -0.70 -6.77 28.01
C VAL A 451 -1.29 -5.42 28.40
N GLU A 452 -0.85 -4.35 27.75
CA GLU A 452 -1.34 -2.98 27.94
C GLU A 452 -2.22 -2.57 26.75
N VAL A 453 -3.45 -2.19 27.04
CA VAL A 453 -4.48 -1.95 26.03
C VAL A 453 -5.01 -0.52 26.17
N PRO A 454 -5.26 0.22 25.07
CA PRO A 454 -5.80 1.57 25.14
C PRO A 454 -7.12 1.65 25.92
N LYS A 455 -7.25 2.69 26.75
CA LYS A 455 -8.50 2.99 27.45
C LYS A 455 -9.61 3.28 26.45
N GLY A 456 -10.80 2.80 26.76
CA GLY A 456 -12.03 3.08 26.02
C GLY A 456 -13.01 3.91 26.84
N GLU A 457 -14.08 4.33 26.19
CA GLU A 457 -15.22 4.96 26.82
C GLU A 457 -16.13 3.88 27.42
N TRP A 458 -16.41 3.98 28.72
CA TRP A 458 -17.32 3.08 29.39
C TRP A 458 -18.77 3.46 29.04
N GLN A 459 -19.58 2.46 28.68
CA GLN A 459 -20.99 2.65 28.34
C GLN A 459 -21.83 1.69 29.17
N GLU A 460 -23.05 2.06 29.55
CA GLU A 460 -23.91 1.15 30.31
C GLU A 460 -24.38 -0.01 29.41
N GLU A 461 -23.89 -1.24 29.65
CA GLU A 461 -24.31 -2.44 28.90
C GLU A 461 -25.76 -2.78 29.30
N ALA A 462 -26.67 -2.86 28.32
CA ALA A 462 -28.01 -3.39 28.56
C ALA A 462 -27.88 -4.85 29.02
N GLN A 463 -28.41 -5.18 30.22
CA GLN A 463 -28.38 -6.55 30.73
C GLN A 463 -29.07 -7.49 29.73
N PRO A 464 -28.38 -8.53 29.22
CA PRO A 464 -29.07 -9.57 28.48
C PRO A 464 -30.06 -10.23 29.43
N ALA A 465 -31.33 -10.30 29.03
CA ALA A 465 -32.35 -11.03 29.75
C ALA A 465 -31.83 -12.45 30.04
N ALA A 466 -31.75 -12.81 31.32
CA ALA A 466 -31.25 -14.10 31.76
C ALA A 466 -32.02 -15.22 31.03
N LEU A 467 -31.36 -15.94 30.14
CA LEU A 467 -31.87 -17.20 29.60
C LEU A 467 -31.89 -18.20 30.75
N SER A 468 -33.02 -18.26 31.44
CA SER A 468 -33.27 -19.22 32.50
C SER A 468 -33.39 -20.62 31.93
N GLY A 469 -32.51 -21.51 32.39
CA GLY A 469 -32.74 -22.95 32.41
C GLY A 469 -32.28 -23.72 31.17
N SER A 470 -31.74 -24.90 31.43
CA SER A 470 -31.40 -25.95 30.48
C SER A 470 -32.64 -26.45 29.72
N ALA A 471 -33.15 -25.66 28.79
CA ALA A 471 -34.14 -26.12 27.84
C ALA A 471 -33.47 -27.17 26.95
N ARG A 472 -33.81 -28.46 27.15
CA ARG A 472 -33.53 -29.48 26.14
C ARG A 472 -34.18 -29.00 24.85
N LEU A 473 -33.41 -28.90 23.78
CA LEU A 473 -33.91 -28.58 22.45
C LEU A 473 -34.93 -29.66 22.06
N GLN A 474 -36.20 -29.32 22.15
CA GLN A 474 -37.32 -30.16 21.72
C GLN A 474 -38.07 -29.37 20.65
N GLY A 475 -38.20 -29.94 19.45
CA GLY A 475 -38.87 -29.28 18.33
C GLY A 475 -38.36 -29.72 16.97
N ARG A 476 -38.90 -29.09 15.92
CA ARG A 476 -38.56 -29.37 14.53
C ARG A 476 -37.41 -28.44 14.09
N VAL A 477 -36.31 -29.02 13.63
CA VAL A 477 -35.09 -28.30 13.23
C VAL A 477 -34.88 -28.48 11.74
N VAL A 478 -34.84 -27.37 11.00
CA VAL A 478 -34.42 -27.38 9.60
C VAL A 478 -32.91 -27.17 9.55
N LEU A 479 -32.18 -28.19 9.11
CA LEU A 479 -30.73 -28.19 9.02
C LEU A 479 -30.30 -27.88 7.60
N VAL A 480 -29.72 -26.70 7.37
CA VAL A 480 -29.13 -26.35 6.07
C VAL A 480 -27.62 -26.49 6.17
N GLU A 481 -27.08 -27.52 5.53
CA GLU A 481 -25.64 -27.82 5.51
C GLU A 481 -25.26 -28.38 4.14
N ASN A 482 -24.19 -27.83 3.56
CA ASN A 482 -23.76 -28.13 2.19
C ASN A 482 -22.85 -29.34 2.14
N ASP A 483 -22.13 -29.62 3.23
CA ASP A 483 -21.29 -30.81 3.33
C ASP A 483 -22.14 -32.02 3.74
N LEU A 484 -22.20 -33.03 2.89
CA LEU A 484 -23.03 -34.23 3.12
C LEU A 484 -22.67 -34.94 4.44
N VAL A 485 -21.38 -34.99 4.77
CA VAL A 485 -20.89 -35.70 5.96
C VAL A 485 -21.26 -34.92 7.22
N ASN A 486 -21.08 -33.60 7.20
CA ASN A 486 -21.45 -32.74 8.30
C ASN A 486 -22.97 -32.71 8.53
N ARG A 487 -23.74 -32.67 7.44
CA ARG A 487 -25.20 -32.75 7.47
C ARG A 487 -25.68 -34.03 8.13
N GLN A 488 -25.16 -35.18 7.72
CA GLN A 488 -25.52 -36.48 8.28
C GLN A 488 -25.20 -36.57 9.79
N ALA A 489 -24.04 -36.06 10.19
CA ALA A 489 -23.64 -36.10 11.58
C ALA A 489 -24.45 -35.16 12.48
N MET A 490 -24.72 -33.92 12.05
CA MET A 490 -25.61 -33.00 12.76
C MET A 490 -27.04 -33.53 12.85
N GLU A 491 -27.53 -34.19 11.81
CA GLU A 491 -28.85 -34.81 11.79
C GLU A 491 -28.97 -35.91 12.86
N VAL A 492 -27.93 -36.74 13.02
CA VAL A 492 -27.88 -37.77 14.07
C VAL A 492 -27.86 -37.14 15.47
N LEU A 493 -27.04 -36.13 15.70
CA LEU A 493 -26.91 -35.44 16.99
C LEU A 493 -28.20 -34.74 17.42
N LEU A 494 -28.82 -33.98 16.51
CA LEU A 494 -30.05 -33.24 16.78
C LEU A 494 -31.23 -34.19 17.03
N ARG A 495 -31.33 -35.30 16.29
CA ARG A 495 -32.33 -36.35 16.58
C ARG A 495 -32.10 -36.98 17.95
N HIS A 496 -30.85 -37.20 18.34
CA HIS A 496 -30.51 -37.75 19.65
C HIS A 496 -30.93 -36.80 20.80
N TRP A 497 -30.86 -35.48 20.60
CA TRP A 497 -31.37 -34.50 21.57
C TRP A 497 -32.90 -34.38 21.62
N GLY A 498 -33.62 -35.12 20.77
CA GLY A 498 -35.08 -35.16 20.73
C GLY A 498 -35.71 -34.18 19.73
N CYS A 499 -34.93 -33.69 18.75
CA CYS A 499 -35.45 -32.86 17.67
C CYS A 499 -35.92 -33.68 16.46
N GLU A 500 -36.97 -33.23 15.78
CA GLU A 500 -37.33 -33.70 14.45
C GLU A 500 -36.52 -32.92 13.41
N VAL A 501 -35.56 -33.57 12.75
CA VAL A 501 -34.62 -32.89 11.84
C VAL A 501 -35.00 -33.12 10.38
N GLU A 502 -35.12 -32.02 9.64
CA GLU A 502 -35.30 -31.98 8.18
C GLU A 502 -34.06 -31.32 7.56
N SER A 503 -33.28 -32.07 6.79
CA SER A 503 -31.97 -31.64 6.31
C SER A 503 -32.00 -31.28 4.81
N HIS A 504 -31.40 -30.14 4.47
CA HIS A 504 -31.39 -29.55 3.12
C HIS A 504 -29.99 -29.05 2.75
N GLU A 505 -29.68 -28.95 1.46
CA GLU A 505 -28.51 -28.22 0.95
C GLU A 505 -28.90 -26.78 0.60
N GLN A 506 -27.97 -25.85 0.69
CA GLN A 506 -28.23 -24.45 0.36
C GLN A 506 -28.47 -24.32 -1.15
N GLY A 507 -29.74 -24.21 -1.54
CA GLY A 507 -30.17 -24.07 -2.94
C GLY A 507 -31.09 -25.18 -3.46
N GLY A 508 -31.43 -26.18 -2.62
CA GLY A 508 -32.40 -27.24 -2.91
C GLY A 508 -33.78 -26.97 -2.31
#